data_AF-A0A9Q3VQ67-F1
#
_entry.id   AF-A0A9Q3VQ67-F1
#
_cell.length_a   1.000
_cell.length_b   1.000
_cell.length_c   1.000
_cell.angle_alpha   90.00
_cell.angle_beta   90.00
_cell.angle_gamma   90.00
#
_symmetry.space_group_name_H-M   'P 1'
#
loop_
_entity.id
_entity.type
_entity.pdbx_description
1 polymer ?
#
loop_
_entity_poly.entity_id
_entity_poly.type
_entity_poly.pdbx_seq_one_letter_code
_entity_poly.pdbx_strand_id
1 'polypeptide(L)' 'MCQGVIDLAVTQDEKFLYVQNGTSGIVDGFRIGRNGSLTKVTTATGLPSFAESGMEGIAAV' A
#
# COMPACT_ATOMS: atom_id res chain seq x y z
N MET A 1 7.30 4.27 -17.05
CA MET A 1 8.00 4.81 -15.86
C MET A 1 7.59 3.91 -14.70
N CYS A 2 8.48 3.10 -14.14
CA CYS A 2 8.13 2.25 -12.99
C CYS A 2 8.01 3.16 -11.78
N GLN A 3 6.80 3.64 -11.52
CA GLN A 3 6.51 4.36 -10.28
C GLN A 3 6.51 3.33 -9.16
N GLY A 4 7.67 3.23 -8.52
CA GLY A 4 7.95 2.24 -7.50
C GLY A 4 7.03 2.40 -6.31
N VAL A 5 6.70 1.26 -5.70
CA VAL A 5 6.17 1.23 -4.34
C VAL A 5 7.10 2.03 -3.46
N ILE A 6 6.56 2.97 -2.70
CA ILE A 6 7.37 3.77 -1.76
C ILE A 6 7.45 3.05 -0.41
N ASP A 7 6.36 2.41 0.02
CA ASP A 7 6.31 1.73 1.31
C ASP A 7 5.27 0.60 1.36
N LEU A 8 5.43 -0.29 2.33
CA LEU A 8 4.59 -1.44 2.63
C LEU A 8 4.35 -1.55 4.14
N ALA A 9 3.09 -1.77 4.55
CA ALA A 9 2.75 -2.02 5.96
C ALA A 9 1.84 -3.24 6.10
N VAL A 10 2.12 -4.06 7.12
CA VAL A 10 1.35 -5.28 7.44
C VAL A 10 0.63 -5.08 8.78
N THR A 11 -0.62 -5.52 8.87
CA THR A 11 -1.38 -5.47 10.14
C THR A 11 -0.77 -6.40 11.18
N GLN A 12 -0.93 -6.09 12.47
CA GLN A 12 -0.32 -6.90 13.54
C GLN A 12 -0.78 -8.36 13.54
N ASP A 13 -1.99 -8.63 13.02
CA ASP A 13 -2.56 -9.97 12.90
C ASP A 13 -2.18 -10.70 11.60
N GLU A 14 -1.29 -10.12 10.79
CA GLU A 14 -0.78 -10.66 9.53
C GLU A 14 -1.87 -11.01 8.50
N LYS A 15 -3.06 -10.41 8.59
CA LYS A 15 -4.15 -10.69 7.65
C LYS A 15 -4.15 -9.76 6.44
N PHE A 16 -3.58 -8.57 6.57
CA PHE A 16 -3.58 -7.58 5.49
C PHE A 16 -2.21 -6.96 5.26
N LEU A 17 -1.90 -6.75 3.99
CA LEU A 17 -0.76 -5.97 3.51
C LEU A 17 -1.30 -4.76 2.75
N TYR A 18 -0.75 -3.58 3.04
CA TYR A 18 -1.02 -2.35 2.33
C TYR A 18 0.21 -1.92 1.56
N VAL A 19 0.02 -1.54 0.30
CA VAL A 19 1.06 -1.12 -0.62
C VAL A 19 0.81 0.31 -1.03
N GLN A 20 1.73 1.20 -0.69
CA GLN A 20 1.62 2.62 -0.99
C GLN A 20 2.26 2.95 -2.34
N ASN A 21 1.46 3.52 -3.24
CA ASN A 21 1.94 4.03 -4.52
C ASN A 21 2.01 5.56 -4.48
N GLY A 22 3.24 6.04 -4.21
CA GLY A 22 3.64 7.44 -4.06
C GLY A 22 3.07 8.42 -5.05
N THR A 23 3.31 8.13 -6.32
CA THR A 23 3.05 9.06 -7.42
C THR A 23 1.64 8.91 -7.99
N SER A 24 0.97 7.79 -7.70
CA SER A 24 -0.41 7.55 -8.10
C SER A 24 -1.44 8.07 -7.09
N GLY A 25 -1.03 8.40 -5.86
CA GLY A 25 -1.95 8.82 -4.80
C GLY A 25 -2.93 7.72 -4.38
N ILE A 26 -2.47 6.46 -4.41
CA ILE A 26 -3.27 5.30 -4.05
C ILE A 26 -2.57 4.41 -3.03
N VAL A 27 -3.37 3.66 -2.26
CA VAL A 27 -2.92 2.54 -1.44
C VAL A 27 -3.71 1.30 -1.85
N ASP A 28 -3.01 0.26 -2.26
CA ASP A 28 -3.60 -1.04 -2.56
C ASP A 28 -3.61 -1.92 -1.31
N GLY A 29 -4.75 -2.53 -1.00
CA GLY A 29 -4.90 -3.45 0.12
C GLY A 29 -5.02 -4.89 -0.36
N PHE A 30 -4.27 -5.79 0.28
CA PHE A 30 -4.21 -7.21 -0.02
C PHE A 30 -4.56 -8.03 1.22
N ARG A 31 -5.34 -9.10 1.05
CA ARG A 31 -5.49 -10.15 2.05
C ARG A 31 -4.34 -11.14 1.92
N ILE A 32 -3.74 -11.49 3.05
CA ILE A 32 -2.68 -12.49 3.17
C ILE A 32 -3.34 -13.86 3.41
N GLY A 33 -3.12 -14.81 2.51
CA GLY A 33 -3.50 -16.20 2.67
C GLY A 33 -2.57 -16.93 3.63
N ARG A 34 -3.02 -18.06 4.20
CA ARG A 34 -2.20 -18.89 5.11
C ARG A 34 -0.88 -19.37 4.50
N ASN A 35 -0.78 -19.38 3.18
CA ASN A 35 0.41 -19.73 2.41
C ASN A 35 1.23 -18.51 1.95
N GLY A 36 0.94 -17.31 2.47
CA GLY A 36 1.56 -16.05 2.05
C GLY A 36 1.03 -15.49 0.72
N SER A 37 0.02 -16.11 0.11
CA SER A 37 -0.57 -15.57 -1.13
C SER A 37 -1.25 -14.23 -0.89
N LEU A 38 -1.06 -13.28 -1.81
CA LEU A 38 -1.67 -11.95 -1.74
C LEU A 38 -2.86 -11.89 -2.69
N THR A 39 -4.05 -11.62 -2.15
CA THR A 39 -5.24 -11.34 -2.95
C THR A 39 -5.60 -9.88 -2.77
N LYS A 40 -5.57 -9.08 -3.85
CA LYS A 40 -6.01 -7.68 -3.78
C LYS A 40 -7.49 -7.62 -3.40
N VAL A 41 -7.83 -6.84 -2.38
CA VAL A 41 -9.20 -6.71 -1.87
C VAL A 41 -9.74 -5.28 -1.96
N THR A 42 -8.86 -4.28 -2.05
CA THR A 42 -9.27 -2.88 -2.17
C THR A 42 -8.18 -2.01 -2.80
N THR A 43 -8.59 -0.83 -3.25
CA THR A 43 -7.72 0.30 -3.60
C THR A 43 -8.32 1.55 -2.99
N ALA A 44 -7.60 2.19 -2.07
CA ALA A 44 -7.90 3.53 -1.61
C ALA A 44 -7.35 4.53 -2.63
N THR A 45 -8.17 5.51 -3.00
CA THR A 45 -7.84 6.55 -3.99
C THR A 45 -8.04 7.94 -3.40
N GLY A 46 -7.53 8.97 -4.09
CA GLY A 46 -7.70 10.36 -3.67
C GLY A 46 -6.79 10.78 -2.53
N LEU A 47 -5.70 10.04 -2.28
CA LEU A 47 -4.66 10.50 -1.38
C LEU A 47 -3.91 11.67 -2.02
N PRO A 48 -3.40 12.63 -1.23
CA PRO A 48 -2.61 13.72 -1.78
C PRO A 48 -1.43 13.15 -2.58
N SER A 49 -1.36 13.48 -3.87
CA SER A 49 -0.20 13.18 -4.69
C SER A 49 0.88 14.19 -4.36
N PHE A 50 1.85 13.82 -3.54
CA PHE A 50 3.01 14.67 -3.25
C PHE A 50 3.97 14.58 -4.44
N ALA A 51 3.60 15.22 -5.54
CA ALA A 51 4.33 15.14 -6.82
C ALA A 51 5.79 15.62 -6.71
N GLU A 52 6.10 16.46 -5.71
CA GLU A 52 7.42 17.06 -5.53
C GLU A 52 8.23 16.49 -4.35
N SER A 53 7.57 16.07 -3.25
CA SER A 53 8.26 15.51 -2.08
C SER A 53 8.10 14.00 -1.90
N GLY A 54 7.16 13.36 -2.61
CA GLY A 54 6.81 11.96 -2.35
C GLY A 54 6.00 11.77 -1.08
N MET A 55 5.34 10.62 -0.95
CA MET A 55 4.78 10.20 0.33
C MET A 55 5.91 9.64 1.20
N GLU A 56 5.87 9.87 2.51
CA GLU A 56 6.95 9.48 3.43
C GLU A 56 6.78 8.08 4.06
N GLY A 57 5.66 7.41 3.81
CA GLY A 57 5.39 6.06 4.28
C GLY A 57 3.95 5.84 4.77
N ILE A 58 3.66 4.61 5.21
CA ILE A 58 2.40 4.18 5.82
C ILE A 58 2.66 3.31 7.05
N ALA A 59 1.69 3.31 7.96
CA ALA A 59 1.65 2.36 9.07
C ALA A 59 0.30 1.64 9.06
N ALA A 60 0.33 0.36 9.40
CA ALA A 60 -0.84 -0.45 9.65
C ALA A 60 -0.85 -0.83 11.14
N VAL A 61 -2.04 -0.80 11.74
CA VAL A 61 -2.30 -1.25 13.12
C VAL A 61 -3.00 -2.60 13.09
#